data_AF-U5W0A7-F1
#
_entry.id   AF-U5W0A7-F1
#
_cell.length_a   1.000
_cell.length_b   1.000
_cell.length_c   1.000
_cell.angle_alpha   90.00
_cell.angle_beta   90.00
_cell.angle_gamma   90.00
#
_symmetry.space_group_name_H-M   'P 1'
#
loop_
_entity.id
_entity.type
_entity.pdbx_description
1 polymer ?
#
loop_
_entity_poly.entity_id
_entity_poly.type
_entity_poly.pdbx_seq_one_letter_code
_entity_poly.pdbx_strand_id
1 'polypeptide(L)'
;MTSALQRLLASRGIGDAGSSPAVLRRLALVLGLHTPDLFVIAGQPLPADLAPARGPRAHSVGLLVTGALALRPGDRREVHEFVRSLPVHRPAPEATPADPADGPGPLLVRLLRNRNIHPANAELLLLMGGPYVSDSTVVLLGQGEVEVTPQLVSGFAGILGLHPDDLAALTGVRPDPESRPHPYAPELSRLAWDARRLTGEQLSEVFRLVDSLSRAAGPPIVRTVSS
;
A
#
# COMPACT_ATOMS: atom_id res chain seq x y z
N MET A 1 7.51 -23.43 11.10
CA MET A 1 6.65 -22.76 10.10
C MET A 1 7.54 -22.10 9.07
N THR A 2 7.30 -22.31 7.78
CA THR A 2 8.04 -21.65 6.68
C THR A 2 7.79 -20.14 6.72
N SER A 3 8.82 -19.31 6.57
CA SER A 3 8.65 -17.85 6.60
C SER A 3 7.91 -17.35 5.34
N ALA A 4 7.34 -16.14 5.38
CA ALA A 4 6.69 -15.54 4.21
C ALA A 4 7.67 -15.38 3.04
N LEU A 5 8.90 -14.94 3.32
CA LEU A 5 9.97 -14.87 2.31
C LEU A 5 10.24 -16.25 1.67
N GLN A 6 10.37 -17.31 2.46
CA GLN A 6 10.64 -18.65 1.94
C GLN A 6 9.49 -19.15 1.03
N ARG A 7 8.23 -18.87 1.38
CA ARG A 7 7.08 -19.20 0.51
C ARG A 7 7.12 -18.45 -0.82
N LEU A 8 7.44 -17.15 -0.77
CA LEU A 8 7.59 -16.33 -1.98
C LEU A 8 8.75 -16.82 -2.87
N LEU A 9 9.90 -17.14 -2.29
CA LEU A 9 11.04 -17.66 -3.06
C LEU A 9 10.68 -19.01 -3.70
N ALA A 10 10.05 -19.91 -2.94
CA ALA A 10 9.61 -21.21 -3.44
C ALA A 10 8.60 -21.09 -4.59
N SER A 11 7.64 -20.16 -4.53
CA SER A 11 6.67 -19.94 -5.62
C SER A 11 7.33 -19.43 -6.90
N ARG A 12 8.51 -18.80 -6.78
CA ARG A 12 9.33 -18.33 -7.91
C ARG A 12 10.41 -19.32 -8.34
N GLY A 13 10.46 -20.53 -7.76
CA GLY A 13 11.48 -21.53 -8.05
C GLY A 13 12.89 -21.15 -7.57
N ILE A 14 12.98 -20.23 -6.61
CA ILE A 14 14.23 -19.76 -6.03
C ILE A 14 14.47 -20.52 -4.71
N GLY A 15 15.67 -21.07 -4.54
CA GLY A 15 16.08 -21.74 -3.30
C GLY A 15 16.23 -20.76 -2.12
N ASP A 16 16.65 -21.29 -0.97
CA ASP A 16 16.95 -20.41 0.17
C ASP A 16 18.14 -19.50 -0.16
N ALA A 17 17.88 -18.19 -0.16
CA ALA A 17 18.86 -17.16 -0.45
C ALA A 17 19.35 -16.46 0.83
N GLY A 18 18.74 -16.73 2.00
CA GLY A 18 18.95 -16.02 3.25
C GLY A 18 18.23 -14.65 3.31
N SER A 19 18.35 -13.98 4.47
CA SER A 19 17.64 -12.72 4.77
C SER A 19 18.55 -11.54 5.14
N SER A 20 19.86 -11.61 4.85
CA SER A 20 20.76 -10.49 5.15
C SER A 20 20.39 -9.22 4.35
N PRO A 21 20.64 -8.01 4.86
CA PRO A 21 20.25 -6.77 4.17
C PRO A 21 20.79 -6.64 2.74
N ALA A 22 22.04 -7.07 2.50
CA ALA A 22 22.64 -7.05 1.17
C ALA A 22 21.97 -8.05 0.21
N VAL A 23 21.60 -9.22 0.72
CA VAL A 23 20.84 -10.23 -0.04
C VAL A 23 19.46 -9.69 -0.39
N LEU A 24 18.73 -9.14 0.58
CA LEU A 24 17.38 -8.61 0.34
C LEU A 24 17.38 -7.48 -0.70
N ARG A 25 18.37 -6.58 -0.68
CA ARG A 25 18.52 -5.55 -1.71
C ARG A 25 18.67 -6.14 -3.12
N ARG A 26 19.47 -7.20 -3.28
CA ARG A 26 19.65 -7.89 -4.57
C ARG A 26 18.42 -8.69 -4.99
N LEU A 27 17.82 -9.44 -4.06
CA LEU A 27 16.62 -10.23 -4.33
C LEU A 27 15.45 -9.35 -4.75
N ALA A 28 15.29 -8.17 -4.16
CA ALA A 28 14.22 -7.24 -4.54
C ALA A 28 14.27 -6.90 -6.04
N LEU A 29 15.48 -6.68 -6.59
CA LEU A 29 15.68 -6.44 -8.02
C LEU A 29 15.29 -7.66 -8.86
N VAL A 30 15.70 -8.86 -8.44
CA VAL A 30 15.39 -10.12 -9.15
C VAL A 30 13.89 -10.42 -9.15
N LEU A 31 13.23 -10.16 -8.03
CA LEU A 31 11.79 -10.40 -7.86
C LEU A 31 10.92 -9.29 -8.46
N GLY A 32 11.52 -8.17 -8.88
CA GLY A 32 10.78 -6.98 -9.32
C GLY A 32 9.96 -6.33 -8.20
N LEU A 33 10.35 -6.54 -6.94
CA LEU A 33 9.67 -6.00 -5.77
C LEU A 33 10.37 -4.76 -5.24
N HIS A 34 9.61 -3.90 -4.60
CA HIS A 34 10.21 -2.79 -3.88
C HIS A 34 11.05 -3.30 -2.70
N THR A 35 12.31 -2.87 -2.63
CA THR A 35 13.24 -3.31 -1.57
C THR A 35 12.68 -3.17 -0.16
N PRO A 36 12.05 -2.05 0.25
CA PRO A 36 11.42 -1.94 1.57
C PRO A 36 10.39 -3.05 1.87
N ASP A 37 9.59 -3.48 0.89
CA ASP A 37 8.61 -4.57 1.08
C ASP A 37 9.29 -5.89 1.35
N LEU A 38 10.41 -6.17 0.70
CA LEU A 38 11.12 -7.41 0.92
C LEU A 38 11.70 -7.50 2.35
N PHE A 39 12.11 -6.37 2.94
CA PHE A 39 12.48 -6.33 4.37
C PHE A 39 11.28 -6.66 5.26
N VAL A 40 10.10 -6.10 4.97
CA VAL A 40 8.85 -6.42 5.70
C VAL A 40 8.50 -7.90 5.57
N ILE A 41 8.56 -8.46 4.36
CA ILE A 41 8.28 -9.87 4.05
C ILE A 41 9.26 -10.81 4.77
N ALA A 42 10.53 -10.40 4.87
CA ALA A 42 11.57 -11.15 5.56
C ALA A 42 11.53 -11.00 7.10
N GLY A 43 10.61 -10.20 7.64
CA GLY A 43 10.56 -9.86 9.06
C GLY A 43 11.81 -9.14 9.55
N GLN A 44 12.53 -8.45 8.66
CA GLN A 44 13.76 -7.74 8.99
C GLN A 44 13.46 -6.26 9.32
N PRO A 45 14.19 -5.64 10.26
CA PRO A 45 14.10 -4.21 10.50
C PRO A 45 14.37 -3.42 9.21
N LEU A 46 13.53 -2.43 8.92
CA LEU A 46 13.74 -1.55 7.78
C LEU A 46 14.93 -0.62 8.01
N PRO A 47 15.93 -0.60 7.10
CA PRO A 47 16.98 0.41 7.12
C PRO A 47 16.41 1.83 7.04
N ALA A 48 17.03 2.79 7.73
CA ALA A 48 16.56 4.18 7.79
C ALA A 48 16.45 4.85 6.40
N ASP A 49 17.29 4.47 5.44
CA ASP A 49 17.22 4.98 4.06
C ASP A 49 15.99 4.49 3.28
N LEU A 50 15.38 3.39 3.75
CA LEU A 50 14.24 2.71 3.15
C LEU A 50 12.91 2.98 3.88
N ALA A 51 12.97 3.50 5.10
CA ALA A 51 11.79 3.72 5.94
C ALA A 51 10.81 4.73 5.32
N PRO A 52 9.49 4.48 5.41
CA PRO A 52 8.49 5.48 5.06
C PRO A 52 8.53 6.64 6.05
N ALA A 53 8.03 7.80 5.64
CA ALA A 53 7.77 8.87 6.59
C ALA A 53 6.65 8.45 7.54
N ARG A 54 6.74 8.83 8.81
CA ARG A 54 5.65 8.71 9.77
C ARG A 54 5.05 10.09 9.97
N GLY A 55 3.89 10.32 9.36
CA GLY A 55 3.13 11.57 9.48
C GLY A 55 2.01 11.47 10.53
N PRO A 56 1.47 12.61 10.99
CA PRO A 56 0.25 12.61 11.80
C PRO A 56 -0.91 11.96 11.03
N ARG A 57 -1.78 11.24 11.75
CA ARG A 57 -2.92 10.49 11.17
C ARG A 57 -3.85 11.34 10.29
N ALA A 58 -3.91 12.66 10.52
CA ALA A 58 -4.81 13.59 9.82
C ALA A 58 -4.54 13.69 8.31
N HIS A 59 -3.30 13.44 7.86
CA HIS A 59 -2.92 13.46 6.45
C HIS A 59 -2.12 12.20 6.15
N SER A 60 -2.82 11.15 5.70
CA SER A 60 -2.20 9.88 5.35
C SER A 60 -2.19 9.66 3.83
N VAL A 61 -1.28 8.82 3.35
CA VAL A 61 -1.24 8.43 1.93
C VAL A 61 -2.54 7.74 1.52
N GLY A 62 -3.23 7.09 2.45
CA GLY A 62 -4.52 6.48 2.17
C GLY A 62 -5.57 7.49 1.72
N LEU A 63 -5.72 8.59 2.48
CA LEU A 63 -6.63 9.68 2.12
C LEU A 63 -6.25 10.34 0.78
N LEU A 64 -4.95 10.45 0.47
CA LEU A 64 -4.48 10.97 -0.81
C LEU A 64 -4.94 10.07 -1.97
N VAL A 65 -4.80 8.76 -1.82
CA VAL A 65 -5.26 7.79 -2.82
C VAL A 65 -6.78 7.89 -3.02
N THR A 66 -7.54 8.00 -1.92
CA THR A 66 -9.00 8.21 -2.00
C THR A 66 -9.34 9.50 -2.75
N GLY A 67 -8.69 10.62 -2.44
CA GLY A 67 -8.93 11.88 -3.14
C GLY A 67 -8.56 11.82 -4.63
N ALA A 68 -7.48 11.12 -4.97
CA ALA A 68 -7.02 10.97 -6.35
C ALA A 68 -7.98 10.13 -7.22
N LEU A 69 -8.80 9.24 -6.64
CA LEU A 69 -9.77 8.45 -7.40
C LEU A 69 -10.79 9.30 -8.16
N ALA A 70 -11.20 10.44 -7.60
CA ALA A 70 -12.19 11.33 -8.19
C ALA A 70 -11.61 12.24 -9.30
N LEU A 71 -10.28 12.32 -9.41
CA LEU A 71 -9.61 13.19 -10.36
C LEU A 71 -9.62 12.63 -11.78
N ARG A 72 -9.58 13.50 -12.78
CA ARG A 72 -9.41 13.11 -14.18
C ARG A 72 -7.99 12.58 -14.41
N PRO A 73 -7.73 11.78 -15.47
CA PRO A 73 -6.40 11.23 -15.73
C PRO A 73 -5.28 12.28 -15.85
N GLY A 74 -5.58 13.46 -16.42
CA GLY A 74 -4.61 14.57 -16.50
C GLY A 74 -4.26 15.13 -15.13
N ASP A 75 -5.28 15.36 -14.30
CA ASP A 75 -5.11 15.89 -12.94
C ASP A 75 -4.37 14.90 -12.03
N ARG A 76 -4.61 13.59 -12.15
CA ARG A 76 -3.85 12.56 -11.41
C ARG A 76 -2.38 12.55 -11.80
N ARG A 77 -2.07 12.72 -13.09
CA ARG A 77 -0.69 12.85 -13.55
C ARG A 77 -0.01 14.06 -12.93
N GLU A 78 -0.70 15.19 -12.86
CA GLU A 78 -0.19 16.41 -12.21
C GLU A 78 0.11 16.16 -10.73
N VAL A 79 -0.77 15.45 -10.01
CA VAL A 79 -0.52 15.05 -8.61
C VAL A 79 0.72 14.16 -8.49
N HIS A 80 0.90 13.18 -9.39
CA HIS A 80 2.10 12.34 -9.41
C HIS A 80 3.39 13.14 -9.63
N GLU A 81 3.37 14.07 -10.59
CA GLU A 81 4.51 14.92 -10.91
C GLU A 81 4.84 15.83 -9.71
N PHE A 82 3.83 16.40 -9.08
CA PHE A 82 3.98 17.20 -7.87
C PHE A 82 4.60 16.40 -6.73
N VAL A 83 4.05 15.22 -6.40
CA VAL A 83 4.59 14.32 -5.37
C VAL A 83 6.07 13.98 -5.62
N ARG A 84 6.46 13.73 -6.88
CA ARG A 84 7.85 13.43 -7.24
C ARG A 84 8.78 14.64 -7.21
N SER A 85 8.24 15.84 -7.34
CA SER A 85 9.01 17.08 -7.26
C SER A 85 9.37 17.46 -5.82
N LEU A 86 8.63 16.95 -4.84
CA LEU A 86 8.85 17.25 -3.43
C LEU A 86 10.15 16.61 -2.90
N PRO A 87 10.89 17.30 -2.02
CA PRO A 87 12.13 16.77 -1.47
C PRO A 87 11.86 15.53 -0.61
N VAL A 88 12.65 14.48 -0.82
CA VAL A 88 12.52 13.24 -0.06
C VAL A 88 13.20 13.40 1.30
N HIS A 89 12.42 13.34 2.38
CA HIS A 89 12.95 13.36 3.73
C HIS A 89 13.44 11.96 4.16
N ARG A 90 14.59 11.91 4.83
CA ARG A 90 15.04 10.71 5.57
C ARG A 90 14.49 10.85 6.99
N PRO A 91 13.47 10.07 7.36
CA PRO A 91 12.99 10.11 8.74
C PRO A 91 14.14 9.70 9.67
N ALA A 92 14.17 10.31 10.86
CA ALA A 92 15.07 9.88 11.91
C ALA A 92 14.77 8.40 12.25
N PRO A 93 15.78 7.59 12.58
CA PRO A 93 15.56 6.23 13.03
C PRO A 93 14.77 6.28 14.35
N GLU A 94 13.49 5.93 14.28
CA GLU A 94 12.65 5.77 15.45
C GLU A 94 12.46 4.27 15.72
N ALA A 95 12.42 3.88 17.00
CA ALA A 95 12.13 2.51 17.38
C ALA A 95 10.78 2.10 16.77
N THR A 96 10.80 1.13 15.86
CA THR A 96 9.58 0.47 15.43
C THR A 96 9.07 -0.32 16.65
N PRO A 97 7.83 -0.13 17.11
CA PRO A 97 7.26 -0.97 18.15
C PRO A 97 7.47 -2.43 17.73
N ALA A 98 7.83 -3.30 18.69
CA ALA A 98 7.92 -4.74 18.41
C ALA A 98 6.61 -5.18 17.75
N ASP A 99 6.67 -5.64 16.50
CA ASP A 99 5.45 -6.02 15.78
C ASP A 99 4.92 -7.32 16.42
N PRO A 100 3.68 -7.31 16.95
CA PRO A 100 3.29 -8.29 17.96
C PRO A 100 2.85 -9.66 17.42
N ALA A 101 2.76 -9.85 16.10
CA ALA A 101 2.28 -11.11 15.53
C ALA A 101 2.90 -11.49 14.17
N ASP A 102 3.23 -12.77 14.04
CA ASP A 102 3.50 -13.41 12.77
C ASP A 102 2.18 -13.82 12.10
N GLY A 103 2.17 -13.86 10.76
CA GLY A 103 1.04 -14.38 9.98
C GLY A 103 0.60 -13.48 8.83
N PRO A 104 -0.38 -13.94 8.02
CA PRO A 104 -0.84 -13.24 6.83
C PRO A 104 -1.42 -11.85 7.09
N GLY A 105 -2.34 -11.72 8.06
CA GLY A 105 -2.97 -10.44 8.39
C GLY A 105 -1.97 -9.38 8.88
N PRO A 106 -1.15 -9.69 9.89
CA PRO A 106 -0.08 -8.79 10.34
C PRO A 106 0.89 -8.39 9.22
N LEU A 107 1.26 -9.32 8.34
CA LEU A 107 2.12 -9.02 7.18
C LEU A 107 1.49 -7.98 6.24
N LEU A 108 0.22 -8.17 5.86
CA LEU A 108 -0.49 -7.25 4.97
C LEU A 108 -0.59 -5.84 5.56
N VAL A 109 -0.89 -5.74 6.86
CA VAL A 109 -0.96 -4.44 7.54
C VAL A 109 0.42 -3.78 7.67
N ARG A 110 1.50 -4.54 7.88
CA ARG A 110 2.87 -4.00 7.84
C ARG A 110 3.23 -3.45 6.45
N LEU A 111 2.81 -4.13 5.38
CA LEU A 111 3.02 -3.64 4.01
C LEU A 111 2.25 -2.33 3.75
N LEU A 112 1.03 -2.17 4.27
CA LEU A 112 0.31 -0.87 4.23
C LEU A 112 1.05 0.22 4.99
N ARG A 113 1.55 -0.08 6.20
CA ARG A 113 2.36 0.87 6.96
C ARG A 113 3.62 1.27 6.18
N ASN A 114 4.19 0.35 5.39
CA ASN A 114 5.31 0.65 4.50
C ASN A 114 4.95 1.61 3.34
N ARG A 115 3.65 1.80 3.07
CA ARG A 115 3.12 2.84 2.18
C ARG A 115 2.73 4.14 2.91
N ASN A 116 2.98 4.25 4.21
CA ASN A 116 2.42 5.32 5.06
C ASN A 116 0.86 5.36 4.99
N ILE A 117 0.24 4.18 4.88
CA ILE A 117 -1.21 3.99 4.95
C ILE A 117 -1.54 3.43 6.34
N HIS A 118 -2.37 4.17 7.07
CA HIS A 118 -2.83 3.76 8.40
C HIS A 118 -4.09 2.87 8.28
N PRO A 119 -4.33 1.97 9.27
CA PRO A 119 -5.54 1.16 9.34
C PRO A 119 -6.87 1.93 9.35
N ALA A 120 -6.85 3.24 9.60
CA ALA A 120 -8.00 4.14 9.55
C ALA A 120 -8.45 4.54 8.13
N ASN A 121 -8.20 3.68 7.14
CA ASN A 121 -8.53 3.91 5.73
C ASN A 121 -9.09 2.63 5.10
N ALA A 122 -9.91 1.88 5.84
CA ALA A 122 -10.42 0.59 5.39
C ALA A 122 -11.24 0.68 4.08
N GLU A 123 -11.86 1.83 3.81
CA GLU A 123 -12.56 2.12 2.56
C GLU A 123 -11.69 1.89 1.32
N LEU A 124 -10.37 2.07 1.41
CA LEU A 124 -9.46 1.78 0.30
C LEU A 124 -9.51 0.32 -0.15
N LEU A 125 -9.79 -0.62 0.76
CA LEU A 125 -9.94 -2.02 0.38
C LEU A 125 -11.13 -2.18 -0.57
N LEU A 126 -12.27 -1.59 -0.23
CA LEU A 126 -13.44 -1.60 -1.11
C LEU A 126 -13.13 -0.93 -2.45
N LEU A 127 -12.53 0.26 -2.42
CA LEU A 127 -12.23 1.05 -3.62
C LEU A 127 -11.24 0.35 -4.57
N MET A 128 -10.45 -0.59 -4.06
CA MET A 128 -9.41 -1.31 -4.83
C MET A 128 -9.81 -2.74 -5.20
N GLY A 129 -11.08 -3.11 -5.02
CA GLY A 129 -11.62 -4.42 -5.44
C GLY A 129 -11.69 -5.47 -4.32
N GLY A 130 -11.42 -5.07 -3.08
CA GLY A 130 -11.62 -5.89 -1.88
C GLY A 130 -13.01 -5.71 -1.26
N PRO A 131 -13.25 -6.31 -0.08
CA PRO A 131 -14.52 -6.21 0.62
C PRO A 131 -14.60 -4.88 1.37
N TYR A 132 -15.84 -4.42 1.61
CA TYR A 132 -16.06 -3.38 2.60
C TYR A 132 -15.81 -3.96 4.00
N VAL A 133 -14.91 -3.32 4.75
CA VAL A 133 -14.60 -3.67 6.14
C VAL A 133 -14.46 -2.38 6.96
N SER A 134 -14.64 -2.47 8.27
CA SER A 134 -14.38 -1.33 9.15
C SER A 134 -12.88 -1.17 9.44
N ASP A 135 -12.47 0.02 9.88
CA ASP A 135 -11.11 0.25 10.37
C ASP A 135 -10.74 -0.68 11.54
N SER A 136 -11.70 -1.01 12.40
CA SER A 136 -11.49 -1.97 13.49
C SER A 136 -11.15 -3.37 12.98
N THR A 137 -11.77 -3.82 11.88
CA THR A 137 -11.41 -5.09 11.24
C THR A 137 -9.99 -5.06 10.72
N VAL A 138 -9.52 -3.95 10.12
CA VAL A 138 -8.13 -3.82 9.66
C VAL A 138 -7.15 -3.82 10.83
N VAL A 139 -7.50 -3.22 11.97
CA VAL A 139 -6.70 -3.30 13.21
C VAL A 139 -6.61 -4.73 13.72
N LEU A 140 -7.74 -5.45 13.84
CA LEU A 140 -7.77 -6.85 14.28
C LEU A 140 -7.01 -7.78 13.31
N LEU A 141 -7.11 -7.51 12.00
CA LEU A 141 -6.31 -8.20 10.99
C LEU A 141 -4.80 -8.03 11.24
N GLY A 142 -4.38 -6.81 11.60
CA GLY A 142 -3.00 -6.50 11.96
C GLY A 142 -2.53 -7.16 13.25
N GLN A 143 -3.46 -7.58 14.12
CA GLN A 143 -3.20 -8.33 15.35
C GLN A 143 -3.24 -9.86 15.11
N GLY A 144 -3.70 -10.31 13.94
CA GLY A 144 -3.87 -11.73 13.64
C GLY A 144 -5.18 -12.33 14.18
N GLU A 145 -6.10 -11.49 14.66
CA GLU A 145 -7.39 -11.90 15.24
C GLU A 145 -8.50 -12.08 14.19
N VAL A 146 -8.22 -11.70 12.93
CA VAL A 146 -9.12 -11.87 11.79
C VAL A 146 -8.38 -12.64 10.70
N GLU A 147 -9.06 -13.65 10.14
CA GLU A 147 -8.54 -14.44 9.03
C GLU A 147 -8.45 -13.62 7.73
N VAL A 148 -7.39 -13.84 6.95
CA VAL A 148 -7.25 -13.26 5.61
C VAL A 148 -8.13 -14.02 4.63
N THR A 149 -9.10 -13.34 4.02
CA THR A 149 -9.98 -13.90 3.00
C THR A 149 -9.45 -13.66 1.57
N PRO A 150 -9.92 -14.41 0.56
CA PRO A 150 -9.59 -14.17 -0.84
C PRO A 150 -9.87 -12.74 -1.32
N GLN A 151 -11.00 -12.15 -0.88
CA GLN A 151 -11.36 -10.77 -1.23
C GLN A 151 -10.35 -9.77 -0.65
N LEU A 152 -9.90 -10.00 0.59
CA LEU A 152 -8.86 -9.16 1.20
C LEU A 152 -7.58 -9.25 0.38
N VAL A 153 -7.13 -10.45 -0.01
CA VAL A 153 -5.93 -10.62 -0.86
C VAL A 153 -6.04 -9.79 -2.14
N SER A 154 -7.18 -9.82 -2.83
CA SER A 154 -7.39 -9.02 -4.04
C SER A 154 -7.34 -7.50 -3.78
N GLY A 155 -8.02 -7.02 -2.73
CA GLY A 155 -7.98 -5.60 -2.36
C GLY A 155 -6.59 -5.11 -1.97
N PHE A 156 -5.86 -5.91 -1.17
CA PHE A 156 -4.47 -5.62 -0.81
C PHE A 156 -3.53 -5.64 -2.02
N ALA A 157 -3.72 -6.54 -2.98
CA ALA A 157 -2.93 -6.56 -4.22
C ALA A 157 -3.04 -5.22 -4.95
N GLY A 158 -4.26 -4.71 -5.09
CA GLY A 158 -4.55 -3.43 -5.71
C GLY A 158 -3.87 -2.26 -4.99
N ILE A 159 -4.02 -2.16 -3.67
CA ILE A 159 -3.44 -1.05 -2.88
C ILE A 159 -1.91 -1.09 -2.89
N LEU A 160 -1.33 -2.27 -2.70
CA LEU A 160 0.12 -2.43 -2.54
C LEU A 160 0.87 -2.39 -3.87
N GLY A 161 0.17 -2.61 -4.99
CA GLY A 161 0.76 -2.75 -6.32
C GLY A 161 1.54 -4.07 -6.47
N LEU A 162 1.14 -5.11 -5.71
CA LEU A 162 1.78 -6.43 -5.74
C LEU A 162 0.99 -7.39 -6.63
N HIS A 163 1.69 -8.32 -7.28
CA HIS A 163 1.03 -9.34 -8.08
C HIS A 163 0.15 -10.24 -7.17
N PRO A 164 -1.10 -10.57 -7.56
CA PRO A 164 -1.97 -11.42 -6.74
C PRO A 164 -1.34 -12.77 -6.37
N ASP A 165 -0.57 -13.39 -7.28
CA ASP A 165 0.13 -14.66 -7.00
C ASP A 165 1.26 -14.50 -5.97
N ASP A 166 1.93 -13.35 -5.93
CA ASP A 166 2.94 -13.09 -4.89
C ASP A 166 2.25 -12.97 -3.53
N LEU A 167 1.14 -12.24 -3.45
CA LEU A 167 0.36 -12.17 -2.23
C LEU A 167 -0.18 -13.55 -1.84
N ALA A 168 -0.64 -14.37 -2.78
CA ALA A 168 -1.08 -15.72 -2.49
C ALA A 168 0.04 -16.60 -1.92
N ALA A 169 1.27 -16.48 -2.44
CA ALA A 169 2.43 -17.17 -1.88
C ALA A 169 2.76 -16.66 -0.46
N LEU A 170 2.66 -15.35 -0.24
CA LEU A 170 2.95 -14.73 1.05
C LEU A 170 1.92 -15.10 2.13
N THR A 171 0.64 -15.14 1.79
CA THR A 171 -0.47 -15.36 2.73
C THR A 171 -0.91 -16.82 2.82
N GLY A 172 -0.66 -17.62 1.78
CA GLY A 172 -1.25 -18.95 1.61
C GLY A 172 -2.70 -18.92 1.12
N VAL A 173 -3.25 -17.75 0.81
CA VAL A 173 -4.66 -17.54 0.43
C VAL A 173 -4.72 -17.05 -1.01
N ARG A 174 -5.43 -17.77 -1.88
CA ARG A 174 -5.60 -17.37 -3.28
C ARG A 174 -6.49 -16.12 -3.39
N PRO A 175 -6.22 -15.20 -4.34
CA PRO A 175 -7.11 -14.07 -4.59
C PRO A 175 -8.49 -14.54 -5.04
N ASP A 176 -9.51 -13.73 -4.76
CA ASP A 176 -10.86 -13.97 -5.26
C ASP A 176 -10.88 -13.85 -6.80
N PRO A 177 -11.24 -14.92 -7.56
CA PRO A 177 -11.28 -14.88 -9.02
C PRO A 177 -12.36 -13.94 -9.57
N GLU A 178 -13.38 -13.62 -8.79
CA GLU A 178 -14.47 -12.71 -9.19
C GLU A 178 -14.14 -11.24 -8.88
N SER A 179 -13.10 -10.99 -8.08
CA SER A 179 -12.66 -9.63 -7.78
C SER A 179 -12.15 -8.95 -9.03
N ARG A 180 -12.71 -7.76 -9.30
CA ARG A 180 -12.26 -6.89 -10.39
C ARG A 180 -11.48 -5.74 -9.77
N PRO A 181 -10.16 -5.66 -9.97
CA PRO A 181 -9.39 -4.54 -9.48
C PRO A 181 -9.87 -3.25 -10.14
N HIS A 182 -9.78 -2.14 -9.41
CA HIS A 182 -10.12 -0.83 -9.95
C HIS A 182 -9.27 -0.54 -11.20
N PRO A 183 -9.82 0.05 -12.29
CA PRO A 183 -9.07 0.29 -13.53
C PRO A 183 -7.79 1.11 -13.34
N TYR A 184 -7.77 1.99 -12.33
CA TYR A 184 -6.61 2.83 -12.00
C TYR A 184 -5.76 2.28 -10.85
N ALA A 185 -5.97 1.04 -10.40
CA ALA A 185 -5.22 0.48 -9.28
C ALA A 185 -3.68 0.53 -9.45
N PRO A 186 -3.11 0.25 -10.65
CA PRO A 186 -1.66 0.40 -10.85
C PRO A 186 -1.15 1.84 -10.73
N GLU A 187 -1.95 2.81 -11.18
CA GLU A 187 -1.62 4.24 -11.07
C GLU A 187 -1.64 4.68 -9.61
N LEU A 188 -2.70 4.32 -8.88
CA LEU A 188 -2.91 4.69 -7.49
C LEU A 188 -1.95 4.01 -6.51
N SER A 189 -1.61 2.75 -6.73
CA SER A 189 -0.57 2.07 -5.95
C SER A 189 0.80 2.70 -6.17
N ARG A 190 1.09 3.17 -7.39
CA ARG A 190 2.30 3.95 -7.68
C ARG A 190 2.26 5.31 -6.98
N LEU A 191 1.10 5.96 -6.89
CA LEU A 191 0.95 7.22 -6.14
C LEU A 191 1.24 6.99 -4.66
N ALA A 192 0.65 5.92 -4.10
CA ALA A 192 0.90 5.52 -2.73
C ALA A 192 2.39 5.25 -2.46
N TRP A 193 3.06 4.59 -3.40
CA TRP A 193 4.49 4.32 -3.31
C TRP A 193 5.35 5.58 -3.34
N ASP A 194 5.07 6.49 -4.27
CA ASP A 194 5.81 7.73 -4.44
C ASP A 194 5.60 8.65 -3.20
N ALA A 195 4.38 8.68 -2.66
CA ALA A 195 4.01 9.52 -1.52
C ALA A 195 4.43 8.96 -0.15
N ARG A 196 4.85 7.68 -0.04
CA ARG A 196 5.13 7.03 1.26
C ARG A 196 6.18 7.72 2.12
N ARG A 197 7.02 8.57 1.53
CA ARG A 197 8.11 9.29 2.20
C ARG A 197 7.82 10.77 2.43
N LEU A 198 6.61 11.23 2.10
CA LEU A 198 6.21 12.60 2.36
C LEU A 198 5.88 12.80 3.84
N THR A 199 6.32 13.92 4.39
CA THR A 199 5.95 14.35 5.75
C THR A 199 4.47 14.77 5.81
N GLY A 200 3.95 14.99 7.02
CA GLY A 200 2.60 15.53 7.18
C GLY A 200 2.38 16.85 6.43
N GLU A 201 3.35 17.77 6.51
CA GLU A 201 3.32 19.07 5.82
C GLU A 201 3.30 18.91 4.29
N GLN A 202 4.15 18.02 3.77
CA GLN A 202 4.18 17.71 2.33
C GLN A 202 2.88 17.06 1.87
N LEU A 203 2.30 16.16 2.67
CA LEU A 203 0.98 15.59 2.36
C LEU A 203 -0.10 16.68 2.38
N SER A 204 -0.07 17.62 3.32
CA SER A 204 -0.99 18.78 3.33
C SER A 204 -0.85 19.66 2.08
N GLU A 205 0.36 19.84 1.55
CA GLU A 205 0.58 20.51 0.24
C GLU A 205 -0.08 19.74 -0.91
N VAL A 206 0.10 18.43 -0.96
CA VAL A 206 -0.51 17.59 -2.00
C VAL A 206 -2.04 17.60 -1.89
N PHE A 207 -2.60 17.56 -0.68
CA PHE A 207 -4.06 17.68 -0.49
C PHE A 207 -4.62 19.01 -1.02
N ARG A 208 -3.91 20.12 -0.81
CA ARG A 208 -4.32 21.42 -1.38
C ARG A 208 -4.35 21.40 -2.90
N LEU A 209 -3.40 20.70 -3.54
CA LEU A 209 -3.41 20.51 -5.00
C LEU A 209 -4.61 19.65 -5.44
N VAL A 210 -4.84 18.52 -4.78
CA VAL A 210 -5.99 17.64 -5.07
C VAL A 210 -7.32 18.38 -4.94
N ASP A 211 -7.50 19.18 -3.87
CA ASP A 211 -8.69 19.99 -3.66
C ASP A 211 -8.87 21.04 -4.77
N SER A 212 -7.78 21.69 -5.18
CA SER A 212 -7.78 22.68 -6.27
C SER A 212 -8.22 22.04 -7.59
N LEU A 213 -7.64 20.90 -7.94
CA LEU A 213 -7.97 20.17 -9.17
C LEU A 213 -9.41 19.65 -9.15
N SER A 214 -9.88 19.17 -8.00
CA SER A 214 -11.25 18.70 -7.82
C SER A 214 -12.28 19.82 -8.00
N ARG A 215 -12.00 21.03 -7.49
CA ARG A 215 -12.88 22.20 -7.68
C ARG A 215 -12.86 22.70 -9.12
N ALA A 216 -11.71 22.66 -9.78
CA ALA A 216 -11.56 23.08 -11.17
C ALA A 216 -12.32 22.17 -12.16
N ALA A 217 -12.60 20.92 -11.77
CA ALA A 217 -13.39 19.99 -12.57
C ALA A 217 -14.91 20.32 -12.61
N GLY A 218 -15.40 21.21 -11.73
CA GLY A 218 -16.83 21.51 -11.56
C GLY A 218 -17.63 20.35 -10.94
N PRO A 219 -18.90 20.56 -10.52
CA PRO A 219 -19.74 19.44 -10.08
C PRO A 219 -19.96 18.46 -11.25
N PRO A 220 -20.10 17.15 -10.98
CA PRO A 220 -20.48 16.22 -12.03
C PRO A 220 -21.78 16.69 -12.66
N ILE A 221 -21.80 16.85 -13.99
CA ILE A 221 -23.02 17.15 -14.74
C ILE A 221 -23.96 15.96 -14.53
N VAL A 222 -24.87 16.08 -13.57
CA VAL A 222 -26.02 15.20 -13.45
C VAL A 222 -26.85 15.47 -14.70
N ARG A 223 -26.69 14.61 -15.71
CA ARG A 223 -27.66 14.54 -16.80
C ARG A 223 -28.97 14.07 -16.19
N THR A 224 -29.84 15.03 -15.87
CA THR A 224 -31.26 14.78 -15.67
C THR A 224 -31.78 14.11 -16.93
N VAL A 225 -31.99 12.80 -16.86
CA VAL A 225 -32.80 12.10 -17.85
C VAL A 225 -34.24 12.46 -17.51
N SER A 226 -34.76 13.47 -18.19
CA SER A 226 -36.20 13.70 -18.25
C SER A 226 -36.82 12.63 -19.14
N SER A 227 -37.61 11.75 -18.54
CA SER A 227 -38.70 11.02 -19.18
C SER A 227 -39.87 10.99 -18.20
#